data_AF-A0A917Q4A5-F1
#
_entry.id   AF-A0A917Q4A5-F1
#
_cell.length_a   1.000
_cell.length_b   1.000
_cell.length_c   1.000
_cell.angle_alpha   90.00
_cell.angle_beta   90.00
_cell.angle_gamma   90.00
#
_symmetry.space_group_name_H-M   'P 1'
#
loop_
_entity.id
_entity.type
_entity.pdbx_description
1 polymer ?
#
loop_
_entity_poly.entity_id
_entity_poly.type
_entity_poly.pdbx_seq_one_letter_code
_entity_poly.pdbx_strand_id
1 'polypeptide(L)' 'MSKSEKRWRRFYLILMIFIYAIYVPIAVVEWLAGTGGFPITAVVVGVGIPLMRKNHLNSIKEKEGKDAV' A
#
# COMPACT_ATOMS: atom_id res chain seq x y z
N MET A 1 -10.68 15.08 -8.74
CA MET A 1 -9.44 14.28 -8.67
C MET A 1 -8.45 14.88 -9.64
N SER A 2 -7.35 15.41 -9.13
CA SER A 2 -6.29 15.89 -10.00
C SER A 2 -5.65 14.74 -10.79
N LYS A 3 -4.89 15.11 -11.82
CA LYS A 3 -4.04 14.17 -12.56
C LYS A 3 -3.06 13.45 -11.62
N SER A 4 -2.55 14.16 -10.61
CA SER A 4 -1.65 13.62 -9.57
C SER A 4 -2.36 12.58 -8.71
N GLU A 5 -3.51 12.91 -8.14
CA GLU A 5 -4.29 12.00 -7.29
C GLU A 5 -4.67 10.72 -8.06
N LYS A 6 -5.10 10.85 -9.33
CA LYS A 6 -5.46 9.71 -10.19
C LYS A 6 -4.25 8.80 -10.49
N ARG A 7 -3.06 9.39 -10.72
CA ARG A 7 -1.81 8.64 -10.95
C ARG A 7 -1.40 7.86 -9.71
N TRP A 8 -1.42 8.51 -8.54
CA TRP A 8 -1.07 7.86 -7.27
C TRP A 8 -2.05 6.76 -6.88
N ARG A 9 -3.36 6.96 -7.10
CA ARG A 9 -4.36 5.91 -6.86
C ARG A 9 -4.10 4.65 -7.69
N ARG A 10 -3.69 4.78 -8.95
CA ARG A 10 -3.30 3.63 -9.80
C ARG A 10 -2.02 2.97 -9.30
N PHE A 11 -1.02 3.75 -8.93
CA PHE A 11 0.22 3.21 -8.35
C PHE A 11 -0.07 2.38 -7.10
N TYR A 12 -0.85 2.92 -6.16
CA TYR A 12 -1.26 2.20 -4.97
C TYR A 12 -2.06 0.93 -5.28
N LEU A 13 -2.93 0.97 -6.29
CA LEU A 13 -3.68 -0.23 -6.70
C LEU A 13 -2.74 -1.34 -7.16
N ILE A 14 -1.80 -1.04 -8.04
CA ILE A 14 -0.82 -2.00 -8.57
C ILE A 14 0.05 -2.54 -7.43
N LEU A 15 0.54 -1.65 -6.56
CA LEU A 15 1.35 -2.02 -5.40
C LEU A 15 0.58 -2.93 -4.43
N MET A 16 -0.66 -2.59 -4.11
CA MET A 16 -1.50 -3.40 -3.22
C MET A 16 -1.80 -4.77 -3.81
N ILE A 17 -2.06 -4.87 -5.12
CA ILE A 17 -2.23 -6.16 -5.80
C ILE A 17 -0.97 -7.01 -5.65
N PHE A 18 0.20 -6.45 -5.96
CA PHE A 18 1.46 -7.18 -5.82
C PHE A 18 1.67 -7.66 -4.36
N ILE A 19 1.48 -6.77 -3.39
CA ILE A 19 1.74 -7.12 -1.98
C ILE A 19 0.74 -8.16 -1.48
N TYR A 20 -0.56 -8.02 -1.77
CA TYR A 20 -1.58 -8.90 -1.19
C TYR A 20 -1.85 -10.17 -1.99
N ALA A 21 -1.66 -10.16 -3.30
CA ALA A 21 -1.90 -11.33 -4.14
C ALA A 21 -0.65 -12.19 -4.36
N ILE A 22 0.55 -11.63 -4.15
CA ILE A 22 1.82 -12.33 -4.40
C ILE A 22 2.66 -12.40 -3.13
N TYR A 23 3.11 -11.25 -2.62
CA TYR A 23 4.07 -11.24 -1.51
C TYR A 23 3.53 -11.86 -0.21
N VAL A 24 2.36 -11.42 0.25
CA VAL A 24 1.75 -11.94 1.50
C VAL A 24 1.46 -13.43 1.39
N PRO A 25 0.82 -13.95 0.31
CA PRO A 25 0.61 -15.39 0.16
C PRO A 25 1.91 -16.19 0.19
N ILE A 26 2.95 -15.75 -0.51
CA ILE A 26 4.26 -16.43 -0.51
C ILE A 26 4.83 -16.47 0.92
N ALA A 27 4.86 -15.32 1.61
CA ALA A 27 5.39 -15.24 2.97
C ALA A 27 4.62 -16.11 3.96
N VAL A 28 3.29 -16.23 3.81
CA VAL A 28 2.46 -17.12 4.62
C VAL A 28 2.74 -18.59 4.29
N VAL A 29 2.88 -18.94 3.01
CA VAL A 29 3.21 -20.31 2.59
C VAL A 29 4.58 -20.74 3.11
N GLU A 30 5.61 -19.89 3.00
CA GLU A 30 6.94 -20.17 3.54
C GLU A 30 6.93 -20.36 5.06
N TRP A 31 6.16 -19.54 5.77
CA TRP A 31 5.98 -19.71 7.21
C TRP A 31 5.29 -21.02 7.56
N LEU A 32 4.20 -21.37 6.87
CA LEU A 32 3.44 -22.60 7.11
C LEU A 32 4.18 -23.87 6.68
N ALA A 33 5.05 -23.78 5.66
CA ALA A 33 5.91 -24.86 5.21
C ALA A 33 7.09 -25.13 6.16
N GLY A 34 7.28 -24.29 7.18
CA GLY A 34 8.39 -24.39 8.12
C GLY A 34 9.75 -24.02 7.52
N THR A 35 9.76 -23.45 6.31
CA THR A 35 10.98 -22.99 5.62
C THR A 35 11.33 -21.55 5.95
N GLY A 36 10.38 -20.79 6.53
CA GLY A 36 10.55 -19.40 6.96
C GLY A 36 10.07 -19.12 8.39
N GLY A 37 10.52 -18.00 8.96
CA GLY A 37 10.03 -17.49 10.23
C GLY A 37 8.65 -16.81 10.11
N PHE A 38 8.10 -16.36 11.24
CA PHE A 38 6.83 -15.61 11.25
C PHE A 38 6.93 -14.38 10.32
N PRO A 39 5.95 -14.13 9.43
CA PRO A 39 6.10 -13.14 8.37
C PRO A 39 5.78 -11.72 8.86
N ILE A 40 6.59 -11.20 9.79
CA ILE A 40 6.42 -9.86 10.39
C ILE A 40 6.31 -8.79 9.31
N THR A 41 7.17 -8.86 8.30
CA THR A 41 7.17 -7.90 7.20
C THR A 41 5.84 -7.90 6.45
N ALA A 42 5.24 -9.07 6.18
CA ALA A 42 3.93 -9.19 5.54
C ALA A 42 2.82 -8.53 6.36
N VAL A 43 2.86 -8.69 7.69
CA VAL A 43 1.92 -8.03 8.61
C VAL A 43 2.11 -6.51 8.56
N VAL A 44 3.35 -6.03 8.65
CA VAL A 44 3.67 -4.60 8.66
C VAL A 44 3.26 -3.94 7.34
N VAL A 45 3.59 -4.52 6.18
CA VAL A 45 3.18 -3.94 4.89
C VAL A 45 1.67 -4.07 4.66
N GLY A 46 1.05 -5.15 5.17
CA GLY A 46 -0.39 -5.39 5.19
C GLY A 46 -1.19 -4.25 5.80
N VAL A 47 -0.69 -3.68 6.90
CA VAL A 47 -1.33 -2.57 7.61
C VAL A 47 -0.77 -1.21 7.19
N GLY A 48 0.53 -1.15 6.91
CA GLY A 48 1.25 0.09 6.60
C GLY A 48 0.84 0.70 5.28
N ILE A 49 0.68 -0.09 4.21
CA ILE A 49 0.34 0.42 2.89
C ILE A 49 -1.03 1.12 2.86
N PRO A 50 -2.11 0.57 3.44
CA PRO A 50 -3.41 1.26 3.52
C PRO A 50 -3.33 2.61 4.23
N LEU A 51 -2.60 2.67 5.35
CA LEU A 51 -2.42 3.90 6.13
C LEU A 51 -1.61 4.94 5.36
N MET A 52 -0.49 4.52 4.75
CA MET A 52 0.35 5.37 3.91
C MET A 52 -0.44 5.91 2.72
N ARG A 53 -1.24 5.07 2.06
CA ARG A 53 -2.12 5.48 0.95
C ARG A 53 -3.10 6.55 1.41
N LYS A 54 -3.78 6.35 2.54
CA LYS A 54 -4.74 7.33 3.07
C LYS A 54 -4.06 8.65 3.38
N ASN A 55 -2.92 8.61 4.09
CA ASN A 55 -2.17 9.80 4.46
C ASN A 55 -1.70 10.58 3.22
N HIS A 56 -1.05 9.89 2.28
CA HIS A 56 -0.51 10.52 1.08
C HIS A 56 -1.59 11.14 0.20
N LEU A 57 -2.71 10.43 -0.04
CA LEU A 57 -3.81 10.98 -0.83
C LEU A 57 -4.46 12.19 -0.15
N ASN A 58 -4.55 12.21 1.18
CA ASN A 58 -5.03 13.37 1.92
C ASN A 58 -4.06 14.55 1.77
N SER A 59 -2.75 14.34 1.89
CA SER A 59 -1.76 15.41 1.68
C SER A 59 -1.79 15.99 0.26
N ILE A 60 -2.08 15.18 -0.76
CA ILE A 60 -2.26 15.68 -2.14
C ILE A 60 -3.48 16.61 -2.21
N LYS A 61 -4.61 16.18 -1.65
CA LYS A 61 -5.85 16.98 -1.65
C LYS A 61 -5.70 18.29 -0.89
N GLU A 62 -5.00 18.27 0.25
CA GLU A 62 -4.75 19.47 1.05
C GLU A 62 -3.88 20.49 0.31
N LYS A 63 -2.83 20.02 -0.39
CA LYS A 63 -1.98 20.90 -1.21
C LYS A 63 -2.78 21.52 -2.35
N GLU A 64 -3.51 20.70 -3.09
CA GLU A 64 -4.31 21.17 -4.22
C GLU A 64 -5.50 22.06 -3.81
N GLY A 65 -6.07 21.84 -2.62
CA GLY A 65 -7.10 22.71 -2.05
C GLY A 65 -6.55 24.05 -1.56
N LYS A 66 -5.29 24.11 -1.12
CA LYS A 66 -4.59 25.35 -0.76
C LYS A 66 -4.17 26.16 -1.98
N ASP A 67 -3.89 25.52 -3.11
CA ASP A 67 -3.52 26.20 -4.37
C ASP A 67 -4.74 26.80 -5.12
N ALA A 68 -5.97 26.53 -4.66
CA ALA A 68 -7.22 26.97 -5.28
C ALA A 68 -7.92 28.14 -4.53
N VAL A 69 -7.32 28.61 -3.44
CA VAL A 69 -7.79 29.74 -2.60
C VAL A 69 -6.75 30.86 -2.68
#